data_AF-A0A645JG64-F1
#
_entry.id   AF-A0A645JG64-F1
#
_cell.length_a   1.000
_cell.length_b   1.000
_cell.length_c   1.000
_cell.angle_alpha   90.00
_cell.angle_beta   90.00
_cell.angle_gamma   90.00
#
_symmetry.space_group_name_H-M   'P 1'
#
loop_
_entity.id
_entity.type
_entity.pdbx_description
1 polymer ?
#
loop_
_entity_poly.entity_id
_entity_poly.type
_entity_poly.pdbx_seq_one_letter_code
_entity_poly.pdbx_strand_id
1 'polypeptide(L)'
;MRKRHKPDFFRTESAAAKVKRANAIVAEVAQKYDVPLLKTATVLGEATTDAASLFRNPANSGNEDGVHPTPIGYFRLADVIAKRIRAEKWSPKRILCIGDSITFGVNVKGEGTASPDAETYPGRLAKELKGK
;
A
#
# COMPACT_ATOMS: atom_id res chain seq x y z
N MET A 1 -2.00 18.44 4.78
CA MET A 1 -0.96 17.65 5.49
C MET A 1 -1.30 17.65 6.98
N ARG A 2 -1.65 16.51 7.60
CA ARG A 2 -2.04 16.44 9.01
C ARG A 2 -0.91 16.95 9.92
N LYS A 3 -1.21 17.89 10.84
CA LYS A 3 -0.36 18.25 12.00
C LYS A 3 -0.41 17.18 13.10
N ARG A 4 -0.31 15.89 12.76
CA ARG A 4 -0.32 14.80 13.77
C ARG A 4 0.86 14.94 14.73
N HIS A 5 1.97 15.47 14.22
CA HIS A 5 3.18 15.70 14.97
C HIS A 5 3.60 17.16 14.86
N LYS A 6 4.05 17.75 15.97
CA LYS A 6 4.73 19.05 15.96
C LYS A 6 5.96 18.97 15.05
N PRO A 7 6.38 20.05 14.38
CA PRO A 7 7.60 20.06 13.56
C PRO A 7 8.81 19.44 14.28
N ASP A 8 8.96 19.70 15.58
CA ASP A 8 10.04 19.17 16.42
C ASP A 8 10.09 17.64 16.53
N PHE A 9 8.97 16.93 16.31
CA PHE A 9 8.96 15.46 16.23
C PHE A 9 9.85 14.95 15.09
N PHE A 10 9.89 15.72 14.01
CA PHE A 10 10.70 15.43 12.84
C PHE A 10 12.17 15.85 13.05
N ARG A 11 12.48 16.54 14.16
CA ARG A 11 13.80 17.09 14.49
C ARG A 11 14.32 17.90 13.31
N THR A 12 15.46 17.50 12.74
CA THR A 12 16.13 18.19 11.63
C THR A 12 15.67 17.71 10.25
N GLU A 13 14.78 16.73 10.14
CA GLU A 13 14.48 16.07 8.87
C GLU A 13 12.98 15.99 8.57
N SER A 14 12.54 16.53 7.44
CA SER A 14 11.13 16.49 7.03
C SER A 14 10.58 15.07 6.85
N ALA A 15 9.25 14.92 6.96
CA ALA A 15 8.59 13.64 6.70
C ALA A 15 8.91 13.07 5.30
N ALA A 16 8.95 13.94 4.28
CA ALA A 16 9.30 13.54 2.92
C ALA A 16 10.75 13.04 2.81
N ALA A 17 11.69 13.70 3.51
CA ALA A 17 13.09 13.24 3.54
C ALA A 17 13.22 11.88 4.24
N LYS A 18 12.49 11.66 5.34
CA LYS A 18 12.44 10.34 6.02
C LYS A 18 11.92 9.25 5.09
N VAL A 19 10.82 9.50 4.37
CA VAL A 19 10.25 8.55 3.40
C VAL A 19 11.24 8.29 2.25
N LYS A 20 11.88 9.33 1.71
CA LYS A 20 12.91 9.19 0.67
C LYS A 20 14.06 8.29 1.12
N ARG A 21 14.57 8.49 2.34
CA ARG A 21 15.65 7.67 2.91
C ARG A 21 15.19 6.22 3.12
N ALA A 22 14.00 6.01 3.69
CA ALA A 22 13.45 4.66 3.88
C ALA A 22 13.30 3.92 2.54
N ASN A 23 12.78 4.60 1.51
CA ASN A 23 12.65 4.02 0.17
C ASN A 23 14.00 3.67 -0.45
N ALA A 24 15.04 4.48 -0.23
CA ALA A 24 16.39 4.19 -0.72
C ALA A 24 16.96 2.91 -0.06
N ILE A 25 16.81 2.77 1.27
CA ILE A 25 17.24 1.57 2.00
C ILE A 25 16.51 0.33 1.48
N VAL A 26 15.19 0.40 1.31
CA VAL A 26 14.41 -0.73 0.79
C VAL A 26 14.84 -1.10 -0.63
N ALA A 27 15.13 -0.11 -1.49
CA ALA A 27 15.61 -0.34 -2.84
C ALA A 27 17.00 -1.01 -2.88
N GLU A 28 17.92 -0.56 -2.03
CA GLU A 28 19.25 -1.16 -1.91
C GLU A 28 19.16 -2.62 -1.43
N VAL A 29 18.34 -2.89 -0.42
CA VAL A 29 18.10 -4.26 0.07
C VAL A 29 17.49 -5.13 -1.02
N ALA A 30 16.47 -4.66 -1.72
CA ALA A 30 15.84 -5.41 -2.80
C ALA A 30 16.84 -5.75 -3.92
N GLN A 31 17.69 -4.80 -4.30
CA GLN A 31 18.75 -5.04 -5.28
C GLN A 31 19.80 -6.04 -4.78
N LYS A 32 20.26 -5.88 -3.53
CA LYS A 32 21.27 -6.76 -2.92
C LYS A 32 20.84 -8.23 -2.88
N TYR A 33 19.54 -8.48 -2.67
CA TYR A 33 19.00 -9.83 -2.55
C TYR A 33 18.23 -10.30 -3.80
N ASP A 34 18.28 -9.55 -4.90
CA ASP A 34 17.55 -9.83 -6.16
C ASP A 34 16.05 -10.13 -5.94
N VAL A 35 15.41 -9.31 -5.09
CA VAL A 35 13.98 -9.42 -4.79
C VAL A 35 13.21 -8.37 -5.60
N PRO A 36 12.14 -8.76 -6.32
CA PRO A 36 11.29 -7.79 -7.00
C PRO A 36 10.74 -6.72 -6.05
N LEU A 37 10.99 -5.45 -6.37
CA LEU A 37 10.51 -4.31 -5.61
C LEU A 37 9.37 -3.59 -6.34
N LEU A 38 8.24 -3.43 -5.65
CA LEU A 38 7.14 -2.59 -6.09
C LEU A 38 7.17 -1.25 -5.33
N LYS A 39 7.32 -0.14 -6.05
CA LYS A 39 7.21 1.21 -5.47
C LYS A 39 5.74 1.61 -5.39
N THR A 40 5.20 1.68 -4.17
CA THR A 40 3.78 2.01 -3.94
C THR A 40 3.37 3.36 -4.53
N ALA A 41 4.23 4.38 -4.43
CA ALA A 41 3.99 5.70 -5.03
C ALA A 41 3.81 5.64 -6.56
N THR A 42 4.47 4.71 -7.25
CA THR A 42 4.29 4.53 -8.70
C THR A 42 2.93 3.89 -9.02
N VAL A 43 2.39 3.10 -8.11
CA VAL A 43 1.08 2.43 -8.29
C VAL A 43 -0.08 3.33 -7.89
N LEU A 44 0.08 4.07 -6.80
CA LEU A 44 -0.99 4.84 -6.17
C LEU A 44 -0.98 6.32 -6.56
N GLY A 45 0.14 6.84 -7.07
CA GLY A 45 0.34 8.26 -7.28
C GLY A 45 0.48 9.03 -5.97
N GLU A 46 0.21 10.33 -6.03
CA GLU A 46 0.22 11.21 -4.87
C GLU A 46 -1.17 11.28 -4.22
N ALA A 47 -1.21 11.49 -2.91
CA ALA A 47 -2.47 11.77 -2.21
C ALA A 47 -2.99 13.17 -2.59
N THR A 48 -4.18 13.24 -3.19
CA THR A 48 -4.84 14.50 -3.52
C THR A 48 -6.08 14.73 -2.64
N THR A 49 -6.68 15.92 -2.75
CA THR A 49 -7.94 16.27 -2.10
C THR A 49 -9.18 15.87 -2.91
N ASP A 50 -9.00 15.34 -4.12
CA ASP A 50 -10.10 14.99 -5.02
C ASP A 50 -10.78 13.70 -4.58
N ALA A 51 -12.08 13.59 -4.84
CA ALA A 51 -12.82 12.36 -4.56
C ALA A 51 -12.26 11.13 -5.31
N ALA A 52 -11.59 11.35 -6.45
CA ALA A 52 -10.95 10.31 -7.25
C ALA A 52 -9.59 9.83 -6.72
N SER A 53 -9.05 10.47 -5.68
CA SER A 53 -7.78 10.06 -5.07
C SER A 53 -7.81 8.59 -4.64
N LEU A 54 -6.71 7.88 -4.91
CA LEU A 54 -6.52 6.51 -4.43
C LEU A 54 -6.19 6.46 -2.93
N PHE A 55 -5.94 7.60 -2.32
CA PHE A 55 -5.81 7.76 -0.88
C PHE A 55 -7.10 8.34 -0.29
N ARG A 56 -7.43 7.89 0.92
CA ARG A 56 -8.54 8.44 1.69
C ARG A 56 -8.30 9.92 1.94
N ASN A 57 -9.34 10.74 1.82
CA ASN A 57 -9.34 12.17 2.11
C ASN A 57 -10.77 12.61 2.49
N PRO A 58 -11.01 13.89 2.84
CA PRO A 58 -12.35 14.33 3.21
C PRO A 58 -13.40 14.12 2.10
N ALA A 59 -13.03 14.32 0.84
CA ALA A 59 -13.96 14.22 -0.30
C ALA A 59 -14.45 12.80 -0.59
N ASN A 60 -13.64 11.76 -0.32
CA ASN A 60 -14.02 10.36 -0.57
C ASN A 60 -14.29 9.52 0.69
N SER A 61 -13.94 10.03 1.88
CA SER A 61 -14.05 9.26 3.12
C SER A 61 -14.60 10.04 4.31
N GLY A 62 -14.88 11.34 4.15
CA GLY A 62 -15.32 12.23 5.23
C GLY A 62 -14.26 12.49 6.31
N ASN A 63 -13.05 11.94 6.17
CA ASN A 63 -11.99 12.03 7.15
C ASN A 63 -10.74 12.65 6.53
N GLU A 64 -10.05 13.51 7.28
CA GLU A 64 -8.71 13.96 6.89
C GLU A 64 -7.75 12.77 6.93
N ASP A 65 -7.57 12.06 5.84
CA ASP A 65 -6.52 11.06 5.68
C ASP A 65 -5.70 11.46 4.44
N GLY A 66 -4.53 10.89 4.30
CA GLY A 66 -3.63 11.11 3.15
C GLY A 66 -2.51 10.08 3.12
N VAL A 67 -2.73 8.95 3.80
CA VAL A 67 -1.77 7.86 3.99
C VAL A 67 -2.40 6.53 3.62
N HIS A 68 -3.62 6.27 4.08
CA HIS A 68 -4.27 4.98 3.81
C HIS A 68 -4.97 4.99 2.44
N PRO A 69 -4.78 3.93 1.62
CA PRO A 69 -5.51 3.77 0.39
C PRO A 69 -7.03 3.66 0.59
N THR A 70 -7.80 4.10 -0.40
CA THR A 70 -9.21 3.71 -0.57
C THR A 70 -9.31 2.25 -1.00
N PRO A 71 -10.51 1.62 -0.99
CA PRO A 71 -10.67 0.27 -1.54
C PRO A 71 -10.10 0.12 -2.96
N ILE A 72 -10.31 1.11 -3.83
CA ILE A 72 -9.77 1.11 -5.19
C ILE A 72 -8.24 1.19 -5.19
N GLY A 73 -7.63 1.97 -4.29
CA GLY A 73 -6.18 2.01 -4.11
C GLY A 73 -5.61 0.64 -3.71
N TYR A 74 -6.23 -0.04 -2.74
CA TYR A 74 -5.85 -1.41 -2.39
C TYR A 74 -5.99 -2.39 -3.54
N PHE A 75 -7.02 -2.23 -4.37
CA PHE A 75 -7.20 -3.08 -5.55
C PHE A 75 -6.09 -2.87 -6.59
N ARG A 76 -5.61 -1.64 -6.78
CA ARG A 76 -4.47 -1.36 -7.66
C ARG A 76 -3.19 -2.03 -7.15
N LEU A 77 -2.93 -1.99 -5.85
CA LEU A 77 -1.78 -2.71 -5.27
C LEU A 77 -1.88 -4.22 -5.53
N ALA A 78 -3.03 -4.82 -5.22
CA ALA A 78 -3.26 -6.25 -5.42
C ALA A 78 -3.09 -6.68 -6.90
N ASP A 79 -3.63 -5.91 -7.84
CA ASP A 79 -3.51 -6.18 -9.27
C ASP A 79 -2.05 -6.17 -9.74
N VAL A 80 -1.27 -5.16 -9.35
CA VAL A 80 0.14 -5.07 -9.77
C VAL A 80 0.98 -6.20 -9.15
N ILE A 81 0.71 -6.57 -7.89
CA ILE A 81 1.37 -7.71 -7.25
C ILE A 81 1.00 -9.01 -7.97
N ALA A 82 -0.29 -9.24 -8.25
CA ALA A 82 -0.75 -10.43 -8.97
C ALA A 82 -0.13 -10.52 -10.37
N LYS A 83 -0.04 -9.41 -11.10
CA LYS A 83 0.64 -9.32 -12.39
C LYS A 83 2.11 -9.70 -12.28
N ARG A 84 2.83 -9.22 -11.26
CA ARG A 84 4.23 -9.59 -11.05
C ARG A 84 4.39 -11.08 -10.75
N ILE A 85 3.60 -11.63 -9.83
CA ILE A 85 3.60 -13.07 -9.51
C ILE A 85 3.40 -13.92 -10.77
N ARG A 86 2.44 -13.52 -11.63
CA ARG A 86 2.16 -14.22 -12.90
C ARG A 86 3.31 -14.07 -13.90
N ALA A 87 3.90 -12.89 -14.03
CA ALA A 87 5.03 -12.63 -14.93
C ALA A 87 6.26 -13.47 -14.55
N GLU A 88 6.50 -13.64 -13.26
CA GLU A 88 7.55 -14.51 -12.71
C GLU A 88 7.20 -16.00 -12.77
N LYS A 89 6.00 -16.35 -13.23
CA LYS A 89 5.46 -17.73 -13.25
C LYS A 89 5.50 -18.40 -11.87
N TRP A 90 5.37 -17.62 -10.80
CA TRP A 90 5.31 -18.15 -9.44
C TRP A 90 3.96 -18.83 -9.18
N SER A 91 4.00 -20.00 -8.56
CA SER A 91 2.82 -20.79 -8.16
C SER A 91 2.83 -21.06 -6.65
N PRO A 92 2.71 -20.01 -5.81
CA PRO A 92 2.80 -20.16 -4.37
C PRO A 92 1.57 -20.91 -3.81
N LYS A 93 1.79 -21.87 -2.90
CA LYS A 93 0.70 -22.50 -2.15
C LYS A 93 0.08 -21.57 -1.11
N ARG A 94 0.88 -20.64 -0.59
CA ARG A 94 0.48 -19.63 0.41
C ARG A 94 1.27 -18.36 0.16
N ILE A 95 0.66 -17.23 0.45
CA ILE A 95 1.28 -15.91 0.42
C ILE A 95 1.12 -15.30 1.81
N LEU A 96 2.22 -14.85 2.39
CA LEU A 96 2.23 -14.11 3.65
C LEU A 96 2.47 -12.63 3.35
N CYS A 97 1.51 -11.78 3.73
CA CYS A 97 1.64 -10.33 3.65
C CYS A 97 2.03 -9.81 5.04
N ILE A 98 3.22 -9.21 5.17
CA ILE A 98 3.72 -8.65 6.43
C ILE A 98 3.83 -7.13 6.28
N GLY A 99 3.26 -6.39 7.23
CA GLY A 99 3.35 -4.94 7.22
C GLY A 99 2.51 -4.29 8.31
N ASP A 100 2.17 -3.03 8.07
CA ASP A 100 1.50 -2.13 9.01
C ASP A 100 -0.03 -2.02 8.74
N SER A 101 -0.61 -0.86 9.07
CA SER A 101 -2.02 -0.55 8.83
C SER A 101 -2.45 -0.64 7.37
N ILE A 102 -1.54 -0.48 6.40
CA ILE A 102 -1.83 -0.67 4.98
C ILE A 102 -2.03 -2.16 4.69
N THR A 103 -1.23 -3.03 5.31
CA THR A 103 -1.41 -4.49 5.18
C THR A 103 -2.64 -4.98 5.92
N PHE A 104 -2.91 -4.42 7.10
CA PHE A 104 -4.16 -4.67 7.81
C PHE A 104 -5.38 -4.20 7.01
N GLY A 105 -5.25 -3.17 6.17
CA GLY A 105 -6.36 -2.61 5.41
C GLY A 105 -7.29 -1.78 6.30
N VAL A 106 -6.72 -0.94 7.17
CA VAL A 106 -7.49 -0.08 8.07
C VAL A 106 -8.52 0.74 7.30
N ASN A 107 -9.75 0.78 7.82
CA ASN A 107 -10.90 1.52 7.28
C ASN A 107 -11.48 0.98 5.94
N VAL A 108 -11.23 -0.28 5.59
CA VAL A 108 -11.93 -0.94 4.46
C VAL A 108 -12.59 -2.25 4.91
N LYS A 109 -13.57 -2.75 4.15
CA LYS A 109 -14.30 -3.97 4.53
C LYS A 109 -13.32 -5.15 4.68
N GLY A 110 -13.46 -5.90 5.78
CA GLY A 110 -12.64 -7.09 6.03
C GLY A 110 -11.20 -6.78 6.46
N GLU A 111 -10.97 -5.61 7.07
CA GLU A 111 -9.70 -5.25 7.72
C GLU A 111 -9.20 -6.37 8.66
N GLY A 112 -7.89 -6.58 8.68
CA GLY A 112 -7.24 -7.68 9.40
C GLY A 112 -7.38 -9.04 8.74
N THR A 113 -8.03 -9.15 7.57
CA THR A 113 -8.24 -10.42 6.89
C THR A 113 -7.67 -10.43 5.46
N ALA A 114 -7.39 -11.63 4.96
CA ALA A 114 -7.10 -11.91 3.56
C ALA A 114 -8.24 -12.71 2.90
N SER A 115 -9.48 -12.57 3.40
CA SER A 115 -10.63 -13.22 2.78
C SER A 115 -10.85 -12.68 1.35
N PRO A 116 -11.19 -13.50 0.35
CA PRO A 116 -11.39 -13.03 -1.02
C PRO A 116 -12.50 -11.98 -1.22
N ASP A 117 -13.39 -11.80 -0.24
CA ASP A 117 -14.44 -10.77 -0.23
C ASP A 117 -14.05 -9.49 0.55
N ALA A 118 -12.84 -9.46 1.13
CA ALA A 118 -12.28 -8.29 1.78
C ALA A 118 -11.73 -7.27 0.78
N GLU A 119 -11.75 -6.00 1.17
CA GLU A 119 -11.28 -4.86 0.39
C GLU A 119 -9.80 -4.53 0.62
N THR A 120 -9.14 -5.27 1.51
CA THR A 120 -7.70 -5.16 1.78
C THR A 120 -6.89 -5.63 0.56
N TYR A 121 -5.64 -5.15 0.39
CA TYR A 121 -4.82 -5.69 -0.72
C TYR A 121 -4.54 -7.19 -0.58
N PRO A 122 -4.35 -7.78 0.63
CA PRO A 122 -4.20 -9.24 0.76
C PRO A 122 -5.47 -9.99 0.34
N GLY A 123 -6.66 -9.53 0.74
CA GLY A 123 -7.93 -10.14 0.36
C GLY A 123 -8.17 -10.07 -1.14
N ARG A 124 -7.93 -8.89 -1.73
CA ARG A 124 -8.03 -8.72 -3.17
C ARG A 124 -7.00 -9.56 -3.92
N LEU A 125 -5.76 -9.64 -3.45
CA LEU A 125 -4.72 -10.49 -4.05
C LEU A 125 -5.12 -11.96 -4.04
N ALA A 126 -5.69 -12.45 -2.93
CA ALA A 126 -6.21 -13.80 -2.83
C ALA A 126 -7.32 -14.06 -3.86
N LYS A 127 -8.23 -13.09 -4.07
CA LYS A 127 -9.26 -13.18 -5.11
C LYS A 127 -8.66 -13.23 -6.52
N GLU A 128 -7.72 -12.33 -6.82
CA GLU A 128 -7.05 -12.25 -8.13
C GLU A 128 -6.33 -13.56 -8.49
N LEU A 129 -5.72 -14.22 -7.50
CA LEU A 129 -4.96 -15.46 -7.73
C LEU A 129 -5.81 -16.73 -7.71
N LYS A 130 -6.99 -16.73 -7.06
CA LYS A 130 -7.95 -17.84 -7.05
C LYS A 130 -8.82 -17.95 -8.30
N GLY A 131 -8.85 -16.93 -9.17
CA GLY A 131 -9.62 -16.94 -10.42
C GLY A 131 -9.09 -17.90 -11.51
N LYS A 132 -8.46 -19.01 -11.11
CA LYS A 132 -7.99 -20.10 -11.97
C LYS A 132 -8.43 -21.43 -11.38
#